data_AF-A0AAJ6Z5H0-F1
#
_entry.id   AF-A0AAJ6Z5H0-F1
#
_cell.length_a   1.000
_cell.length_b   1.000
_cell.length_c   1.000
_cell.angle_alpha   90.00
_cell.angle_beta   90.00
_cell.angle_gamma   90.00
#
_symmetry.space_group_name_H-M   'P 1'
#
loop_
_entity.id
_entity.type
_entity.pdbx_description
1 polymer ?
#
loop_
_entity_poly.entity_id
_entity_poly.type
_entity_poly.pdbx_seq_one_letter_code
_entity_poly.pdbx_strand_id
1 'polypeptide(L)'
;MSTKRVYKNEQNRKSNEMEVTHSHNQSYWFVLREDQSNVIFSSNNFAIQNPQISDQDSRNPIETLDNRQYIQINEAPLPISDEALEHCKKEELDTLKEETFWDKNKIKLLLTLCLDQRYKNSNKDKVLWDEIAVNVGTSPGECDKKFRNLRRTYIRLLKKKRLGKDIKWIHYNICEEVFKDCKSLSTSLLETWEDNKIRRMLNLYIENINKFRNPDCLQKDVWREIAQQLNTTEYNCYHKFKNLKRTYFNWLERTRDTGKLIKWPYRNYFERIFYNYNPNVGPWDRNKIQKLIAAYGQIAHKFVNPRMQKKELWKEISNIVGENPSNCDRKFRNLKQTYIRLKMRAESGRSITKWYYYKDFESIFENTNYNSNDGIPRLFYKNQDGDYVHQLLTFYLNNKEKFRDPLMKKKNLWKQIGPSLGLSTEECDKKFRNLKQTYIRLAEKKRVTGKCNQWPYYTYFEQIYDQPKINRECNHRCTIDNVTLTEIKSAVRNINQNEGKDKFEKLVQVIEESNTIQRERNNILHAMLHRH
;
A
#
# COMPACT_ATOMS: atom_id res chain seq x y z
N MET A 1 -47.95 8.70 59.98
CA MET A 1 -49.37 8.39 60.25
C MET A 1 -50.23 8.99 59.13
N SER A 2 -51.09 8.14 58.57
CA SER A 2 -52.34 8.43 57.83
C SER A 2 -52.33 9.17 56.48
N THR A 3 -52.25 8.35 55.42
CA THR A 3 -53.22 8.18 54.30
C THR A 3 -54.06 9.35 53.77
N LYS A 4 -54.01 9.55 52.45
CA LYS A 4 -55.18 9.92 51.62
C LYS A 4 -55.23 9.09 50.32
N ARG A 5 -56.34 8.36 50.15
CA ARG A 5 -56.85 7.72 48.92
C ARG A 5 -57.50 8.77 48.02
N VAL A 6 -57.48 8.58 46.69
CA VAL A 6 -58.66 8.78 45.81
C VAL A 6 -58.55 7.81 44.60
N TYR A 7 -59.67 7.13 44.31
CA TYR A 7 -59.98 6.24 43.19
C TYR A 7 -60.76 6.98 42.08
N LYS A 8 -60.63 6.54 40.81
CA LYS A 8 -61.68 6.42 39.75
C LYS A 8 -61.01 5.95 38.43
N ASN A 9 -61.31 4.79 37.83
CA ASN A 9 -62.48 4.37 37.02
C ASN A 9 -62.84 5.37 35.91
N GLU A 10 -63.14 5.04 34.65
CA GLU A 10 -63.21 3.82 33.83
C GLU A 10 -63.60 4.28 32.39
N GLN A 11 -63.50 3.37 31.41
CA GLN A 11 -64.32 3.28 30.16
C GLN A 11 -63.95 4.01 28.84
N ASN A 12 -63.48 3.17 27.89
CA ASN A 12 -64.07 2.85 26.58
C ASN A 12 -64.47 3.96 25.58
N ARG A 13 -63.88 3.88 24.36
CA ARG A 13 -64.62 4.00 23.10
C ARG A 13 -63.90 3.31 21.93
N LYS A 14 -64.65 2.47 21.21
CA LYS A 14 -64.31 1.83 19.93
C LYS A 14 -64.70 2.75 18.75
N SER A 15 -64.00 2.54 17.62
CA SER A 15 -64.53 2.35 16.25
C SER A 15 -64.05 3.31 15.15
N ASN A 16 -63.58 2.66 14.07
CA ASN A 16 -63.69 2.93 12.63
C ASN A 16 -62.56 3.65 11.84
N GLU A 17 -61.87 2.82 11.04
CA GLU A 17 -61.61 2.88 9.59
C GLU A 17 -61.23 4.19 8.89
N MET A 18 -60.08 4.18 8.19
CA MET A 18 -60.03 4.22 6.71
C MET A 18 -58.62 3.92 6.19
N GLU A 19 -58.53 3.00 5.23
CA GLU A 19 -57.38 2.76 4.36
C GLU A 19 -57.14 3.95 3.41
N VAL A 20 -55.87 4.36 3.23
CA VAL A 20 -55.37 4.83 1.92
C VAL A 20 -53.94 4.33 1.74
N THR A 21 -53.79 3.46 0.74
CA THR A 21 -52.56 2.90 0.20
C THR A 21 -51.82 3.92 -0.66
N HIS A 22 -50.54 4.19 -0.41
CA HIS A 22 -49.61 4.77 -1.41
C HIS A 22 -48.21 4.16 -1.22
N SER A 23 -47.90 3.10 -1.97
CA SER A 23 -46.58 2.47 -2.05
C SER A 23 -45.70 3.22 -3.06
N HIS A 24 -44.77 4.04 -2.56
CA HIS A 24 -43.72 4.63 -3.39
C HIS A 24 -42.56 3.62 -3.56
N ASN A 25 -42.51 2.97 -4.72
CA ASN A 25 -41.38 2.16 -5.16
C ASN A 25 -40.17 3.07 -5.47
N GLN A 26 -39.25 3.21 -4.53
CA GLN A 26 -37.91 3.76 -4.78
C GLN A 26 -36.91 2.62 -5.01
N SER A 27 -36.60 2.38 -6.28
CA SER A 27 -35.55 1.46 -6.74
C SER A 27 -34.17 2.04 -6.40
N TYR A 28 -33.57 1.58 -5.29
CA TYR A 28 -32.18 1.91 -4.97
C TYR A 28 -31.22 1.03 -5.77
N TRP A 29 -30.50 1.63 -6.72
CA TRP A 29 -29.34 1.05 -7.36
C TRP A 29 -28.13 1.13 -6.42
N PHE A 30 -27.59 -0.02 -6.00
CA PHE A 30 -26.32 -0.06 -5.27
C PHE A 30 -25.17 -0.31 -6.24
N VAL A 31 -24.27 0.67 -6.35
CA VAL A 31 -22.94 0.51 -6.95
C VAL A 31 -22.05 -0.20 -5.92
N LEU A 32 -21.73 -1.48 -6.19
CA LEU A 32 -20.67 -2.21 -5.50
C LEU A 32 -19.33 -1.58 -5.90
N ARG A 33 -18.68 -0.84 -4.98
CA ARG A 33 -17.26 -0.49 -5.15
C ARG A 33 -16.41 -1.73 -4.84
N GLU A 34 -15.74 -2.24 -5.86
CA GLU A 34 -14.64 -3.20 -5.70
C GLU A 34 -13.46 -2.51 -5.02
N ASP A 35 -13.16 -2.94 -3.80
CA ASP A 35 -11.93 -2.56 -3.11
C ASP A 35 -10.72 -3.16 -3.83
N GLN A 36 -9.99 -2.31 -4.57
CA GLN A 36 -8.64 -2.63 -5.04
C GLN A 36 -7.71 -2.81 -3.83
N SER A 37 -7.44 -4.08 -3.50
CA SER A 37 -6.45 -4.46 -2.50
C SER A 37 -5.09 -4.65 -3.17
N ASN A 38 -4.39 -3.54 -3.42
CA ASN A 38 -2.95 -3.58 -3.68
C ASN A 38 -2.22 -3.91 -2.38
N VAL A 39 -1.61 -5.09 -2.36
CA VAL A 39 -0.70 -5.58 -1.34
C VAL A 39 0.62 -4.82 -1.49
N ILE A 40 0.89 -3.86 -0.60
CA ILE A 40 2.25 -3.35 -0.42
C ILE A 40 2.96 -4.31 0.54
N PHE A 41 3.87 -5.11 0.00
CA PHE A 41 4.89 -5.81 0.77
C PHE A 41 5.85 -4.77 1.36
N SER A 42 5.79 -4.55 2.66
CA SER A 42 6.85 -3.88 3.42
C SER A 42 7.70 -4.94 4.11
N SER A 43 8.73 -5.39 3.41
CA SER A 43 9.86 -6.12 3.97
C SER A 43 10.74 -5.17 4.77
N ASN A 44 10.62 -5.22 6.10
CA ASN A 44 11.64 -4.71 7.03
C ASN A 44 11.95 -5.82 8.03
N ASN A 45 12.81 -6.75 7.62
CA ASN A 45 13.56 -7.60 8.54
C ASN A 45 14.78 -6.80 9.02
N PHE A 46 14.79 -6.40 10.29
CA PHE A 46 16.01 -5.98 10.96
C PHE A 46 16.68 -7.25 11.49
N ALA A 47 17.71 -7.72 10.79
CA ALA A 47 18.70 -8.63 11.36
C ALA A 47 19.62 -7.80 12.27
N ILE A 48 19.77 -8.25 13.51
CA ILE A 48 20.72 -7.73 14.48
C ILE A 48 22.10 -8.30 14.09
N GLN A 49 23.01 -7.43 13.64
CA GLN A 49 24.43 -7.78 13.49
C GLN A 49 25.11 -7.65 14.86
N ASN A 50 25.73 -8.74 15.31
CA ASN A 50 26.72 -8.72 16.39
C ASN A 50 28.02 -8.06 15.89
N PRO A 51 28.79 -7.37 16.76
CA PRO A 51 30.07 -6.79 16.38
C PRO A 51 31.14 -7.87 16.27
N GLN A 52 31.83 -7.93 15.13
CA GLN A 52 33.05 -8.73 14.98
C GLN A 52 34.25 -7.99 15.58
N ILE A 53 35.00 -8.75 16.36
CA ILE A 53 36.32 -8.44 16.91
C ILE A 53 37.32 -8.42 15.75
N SER A 54 38.12 -7.37 15.70
CA SER A 54 39.25 -7.20 14.80
C SER A 54 40.45 -7.98 15.33
N ASP A 55 40.99 -8.91 14.54
CA ASP A 55 42.43 -9.18 14.50
C ASP A 55 42.84 -10.02 13.28
N GLN A 56 43.99 -9.60 12.74
CA GLN A 56 45.02 -10.33 11.98
C GLN A 56 44.87 -10.73 10.50
N ASP A 57 45.87 -10.22 9.77
CA ASP A 57 46.76 -10.88 8.82
C ASP A 57 46.40 -11.02 7.33
N SER A 58 46.96 -10.05 6.61
CA SER A 58 47.47 -10.07 5.24
C SER A 58 48.08 -11.40 4.75
N ARG A 59 47.52 -11.97 3.68
CA ARG A 59 48.25 -12.78 2.67
C ARG A 59 47.65 -12.64 1.26
N ASN A 60 48.51 -12.13 0.36
CA ASN A 60 48.71 -12.34 -1.09
C ASN A 60 47.50 -12.63 -2.02
N PRO A 61 47.35 -11.87 -3.13
CA PRO A 61 46.56 -12.32 -4.27
C PRO A 61 47.41 -13.22 -5.19
N ILE A 62 46.91 -14.43 -5.46
CA ILE A 62 47.39 -15.31 -6.52
C ILE A 62 46.72 -14.88 -7.83
N GLU A 63 47.54 -14.52 -8.81
CA GLU A 63 47.15 -14.30 -10.20
C GLU A 63 46.60 -15.60 -10.79
N THR A 64 45.34 -15.59 -11.22
CA THR A 64 44.78 -16.61 -12.11
C THR A 64 44.68 -16.04 -13.52
N LEU A 65 45.51 -16.61 -14.39
CA LEU A 65 45.57 -16.35 -15.83
C LEU A 65 44.23 -16.59 -16.52
N ASP A 66 43.97 -15.69 -17.48
CA ASP A 66 42.89 -15.70 -18.46
C ASP A 66 42.83 -16.99 -19.27
N ASN A 67 41.63 -17.59 -19.32
CA ASN A 67 41.23 -18.48 -20.40
C ASN A 67 39.73 -18.26 -20.68
N ARG A 68 39.43 -17.27 -21.52
CA ARG A 68 38.11 -17.11 -22.14
C ARG A 68 38.26 -17.19 -23.65
N GLN A 69 37.87 -18.33 -24.21
CA GLN A 69 37.65 -18.49 -25.64
C GLN A 69 36.45 -17.62 -26.04
N TYR A 70 36.68 -16.69 -26.97
CA TYR A 70 35.62 -15.92 -27.60
C TYR A 70 35.01 -16.76 -28.73
N ILE A 71 33.71 -17.06 -28.62
CA ILE A 71 32.91 -17.55 -29.75
C ILE A 71 32.50 -16.32 -30.56
N GLN A 72 32.97 -16.26 -31.80
CA GLN A 72 32.62 -15.24 -32.78
C GLN A 72 31.18 -15.50 -33.27
N ILE A 73 30.21 -14.75 -32.75
CA ILE A 73 28.83 -14.75 -33.23
C ILE A 73 28.74 -13.76 -34.39
N ASN A 74 28.82 -14.28 -35.62
CA ASN A 74 28.54 -13.54 -36.85
C ASN A 74 27.03 -13.58 -37.15
N GLU A 75 26.25 -12.76 -36.46
CA GLU A 75 25.00 -12.16 -36.97
C GLU A 75 24.35 -11.33 -35.86
N ALA A 76 24.27 -10.02 -36.06
CA ALA A 76 23.62 -9.12 -35.13
C ALA A 76 22.09 -9.26 -35.28
N PRO A 77 21.33 -9.50 -34.19
CA PRO A 77 19.87 -9.51 -34.25
C PRO A 77 19.37 -8.15 -34.76
N LEU A 78 18.55 -8.18 -35.80
CA LEU A 78 17.91 -6.98 -36.33
C LEU A 78 17.13 -6.27 -35.20
N PRO A 79 17.26 -4.94 -35.06
CA PRO A 79 16.55 -4.19 -34.03
C PRO A 79 15.04 -4.23 -34.32
N ILE A 80 14.31 -4.99 -33.52
CA ILE A 80 12.85 -4.98 -33.49
C ILE A 80 12.43 -3.59 -32.99
N SER A 81 11.66 -2.87 -33.80
CA SER A 81 11.15 -1.53 -33.47
C SER A 81 10.30 -1.56 -32.19
N ASP A 82 10.66 -0.74 -31.20
CA ASP A 82 9.98 -0.60 -29.90
C ASP A 82 8.50 -0.19 -30.02
N GLU A 83 8.08 0.39 -31.15
CA GLU A 83 6.69 0.82 -31.39
C GLU A 83 5.73 -0.37 -31.64
N ALA A 84 6.21 -1.46 -32.25
CA ALA A 84 5.43 -2.67 -32.42
C ALA A 84 5.23 -3.42 -31.09
N LEU A 85 6.19 -3.28 -30.16
CA LEU A 85 6.14 -3.90 -28.84
C LEU A 85 5.19 -3.15 -27.89
N GLU A 86 5.05 -1.83 -28.01
CA GLU A 86 4.11 -1.03 -27.20
C GLU A 86 2.64 -1.22 -27.60
N HIS A 87 2.34 -1.35 -28.90
CA HIS A 87 0.97 -1.61 -29.35
C HIS A 87 0.50 -3.02 -28.96
N CYS A 88 1.39 -4.02 -29.05
CA CYS A 88 1.12 -5.39 -28.63
C CYS A 88 0.84 -5.48 -27.11
N LYS A 89 1.58 -4.74 -26.28
CA LYS A 89 1.39 -4.72 -24.82
C LYS A 89 0.08 -4.05 -24.37
N LYS A 90 -0.47 -3.13 -25.17
CA LYS A 90 -1.70 -2.41 -24.83
C LYS A 90 -2.95 -3.26 -25.08
N GLU A 91 -3.00 -3.98 -26.19
CA GLU A 91 -4.08 -4.95 -26.47
C GLU A 91 -4.06 -6.09 -25.46
N GLU A 92 -2.87 -6.63 -25.13
CA GLU A 92 -2.70 -7.69 -24.13
C GLU A 92 -3.18 -7.24 -22.72
N LEU A 93 -2.98 -5.98 -22.36
CA LEU A 93 -3.42 -5.41 -21.08
C LEU A 93 -4.94 -5.23 -20.99
N ASP A 94 -5.61 -4.91 -22.09
CA ASP A 94 -7.06 -4.75 -22.09
C ASP A 94 -7.78 -6.10 -22.13
N THR A 95 -7.22 -7.11 -22.82
CA THR A 95 -7.70 -8.51 -22.70
C THR A 95 -7.54 -9.06 -21.28
N LEU A 96 -6.43 -8.76 -20.59
CA LEU A 96 -6.22 -9.17 -19.19
C LEU A 96 -7.23 -8.54 -18.22
N LYS A 97 -7.69 -7.31 -18.49
CA LYS A 97 -8.73 -6.66 -17.67
C LYS A 97 -10.10 -7.29 -17.86
N GLU A 98 -10.47 -7.64 -19.10
CA GLU A 98 -11.73 -8.35 -19.37
C GLU A 98 -11.73 -9.75 -18.74
N GLU A 99 -10.61 -10.46 -18.78
CA GLU A 99 -10.49 -11.78 -18.12
C GLU A 99 -10.71 -11.72 -16.60
N THR A 100 -10.37 -10.58 -15.97
CA THR A 100 -10.49 -10.39 -14.52
C THR A 100 -11.92 -10.05 -14.07
N PHE A 101 -12.83 -9.71 -14.98
CA PHE A 101 -14.21 -9.36 -14.63
C PHE A 101 -15.03 -10.61 -14.25
N TRP A 102 -15.67 -10.56 -13.09
CA TRP A 102 -16.48 -11.66 -12.55
C TRP A 102 -17.96 -11.32 -12.60
N ASP A 103 -18.60 -11.63 -13.73
CA ASP A 103 -20.03 -11.46 -13.87
C ASP A 103 -20.84 -12.50 -13.06
N LYS A 104 -22.16 -12.31 -13.05
CA LYS A 104 -23.10 -13.18 -12.33
C LYS A 104 -23.10 -14.62 -12.84
N ASN A 105 -22.93 -14.83 -14.15
CA ASN A 105 -22.96 -16.16 -14.76
C ASN A 105 -21.65 -16.91 -14.49
N LYS A 106 -20.52 -16.21 -14.57
CA LYS A 106 -19.17 -16.71 -14.24
C LYS A 106 -19.08 -17.14 -12.77
N ILE A 107 -19.64 -16.35 -11.85
CA ILE A 107 -19.75 -16.73 -10.43
C ILE A 107 -20.67 -17.95 -10.26
N LYS A 108 -21.81 -17.99 -10.95
CA LYS A 108 -22.73 -19.13 -10.90
C LYS A 108 -22.05 -20.40 -11.41
N LEU A 109 -21.37 -20.33 -12.55
CA LEU A 109 -20.63 -21.43 -13.17
C LEU A 109 -19.53 -21.94 -12.25
N LEU A 110 -18.71 -21.05 -11.69
CA LEU A 110 -17.68 -21.40 -10.69
C LEU A 110 -18.28 -22.20 -9.53
N LEU A 111 -19.36 -21.71 -8.93
CA LEU A 111 -20.00 -22.38 -7.79
C LEU A 111 -20.66 -23.70 -8.19
N THR A 112 -21.25 -23.80 -9.38
CA THR A 112 -21.86 -25.02 -9.90
C THR A 112 -20.81 -26.09 -10.20
N LEU A 113 -19.67 -25.73 -10.80
CA LEU A 113 -18.56 -26.65 -11.00
C LEU A 113 -18.02 -27.17 -9.67
N CYS A 114 -17.90 -26.33 -8.64
CA CYS A 114 -17.51 -26.79 -7.29
C CYS A 114 -18.53 -27.74 -6.62
N LEU A 115 -19.80 -27.75 -7.05
CA LEU A 115 -20.82 -28.69 -6.55
C LEU A 115 -20.79 -30.05 -7.24
N ASP A 116 -20.35 -30.08 -8.50
CA ASP A 116 -20.26 -31.31 -9.27
C ASP A 116 -19.33 -32.30 -8.56
N GLN A 117 -19.74 -33.56 -8.48
CA GLN A 117 -19.13 -34.58 -7.62
C GLN A 117 -17.65 -34.82 -7.97
N ARG A 118 -17.26 -34.54 -9.21
CA ARG A 118 -15.88 -34.56 -9.70
C ARG A 118 -14.95 -33.62 -8.92
N TYR A 119 -15.50 -32.58 -8.28
CA TYR A 119 -14.73 -31.48 -7.70
C TYR A 119 -14.90 -31.32 -6.18
N LYS A 120 -15.47 -32.31 -5.48
CA LYS A 120 -15.74 -32.22 -4.03
C LYS A 120 -14.48 -32.13 -3.15
N ASN A 121 -13.31 -32.53 -3.65
CA ASN A 121 -12.06 -32.53 -2.90
C ASN A 121 -11.28 -31.21 -3.01
N SER A 122 -11.89 -30.09 -2.63
CA SER A 122 -11.25 -28.75 -2.76
C SER A 122 -9.98 -28.54 -1.90
N ASN A 123 -9.72 -29.42 -0.93
CA ASN A 123 -8.66 -29.18 0.05
C ASN A 123 -7.26 -29.61 -0.42
N LYS A 124 -7.07 -30.25 -1.59
CA LYS A 124 -5.74 -30.75 -1.98
C LYS A 124 -5.29 -30.60 -3.44
N ASP A 125 -6.17 -30.40 -4.42
CA ASP A 125 -5.70 -30.49 -5.82
C ASP A 125 -5.60 -29.13 -6.52
N LYS A 126 -4.36 -28.73 -6.84
CA LYS A 126 -4.08 -27.67 -7.82
C LYS A 126 -4.74 -27.99 -9.18
N VAL A 127 -4.73 -29.28 -9.54
CA VAL A 127 -5.31 -29.82 -10.78
C VAL A 127 -6.80 -29.46 -10.92
N LEU A 128 -7.55 -29.45 -9.80
CA LEU A 128 -8.96 -29.09 -9.80
C LEU A 128 -9.20 -27.64 -10.20
N TRP A 129 -8.34 -26.73 -9.75
CA TRP A 129 -8.45 -25.32 -10.15
C TRP A 129 -8.06 -25.10 -11.60
N ASP A 130 -7.16 -25.93 -12.15
CA ASP A 130 -6.80 -25.89 -13.57
C ASP A 130 -8.00 -26.24 -14.46
N GLU A 131 -8.71 -27.32 -14.16
CA GLU A 131 -9.91 -27.71 -14.91
C GLU A 131 -11.06 -26.70 -14.78
N ILE A 132 -11.30 -26.20 -13.56
CA ILE A 132 -12.33 -25.17 -13.32
C ILE A 132 -11.98 -23.89 -14.07
N ALA A 133 -10.70 -23.48 -14.07
CA ALA A 133 -10.23 -22.28 -14.73
C ALA A 133 -10.42 -22.33 -16.25
N VAL A 134 -10.14 -23.48 -16.87
CA VAL A 134 -10.42 -23.71 -18.30
C VAL A 134 -11.90 -23.53 -18.61
N ASN A 135 -12.80 -24.12 -17.80
CA ASN A 135 -14.25 -24.00 -18.01
C ASN A 135 -14.80 -22.60 -17.73
N VAL A 136 -14.22 -21.87 -16.78
CA VAL A 136 -14.65 -20.52 -16.40
C VAL A 136 -14.05 -19.44 -17.31
N GLY A 137 -12.96 -19.75 -18.02
CA GLY A 137 -12.22 -18.79 -18.84
C GLY A 137 -11.45 -17.78 -17.97
N THR A 138 -10.71 -18.27 -16.97
CA THR A 138 -9.78 -17.46 -16.14
C THR A 138 -8.55 -18.25 -15.78
N SER A 139 -7.65 -17.67 -14.98
CA SER A 139 -6.57 -18.42 -14.35
C SER A 139 -7.04 -19.20 -13.10
N PRO A 140 -6.37 -20.31 -12.75
CA PRO A 140 -6.63 -21.10 -11.54
C PRO A 140 -6.53 -20.28 -10.25
N GLY A 141 -5.55 -19.39 -10.18
CA GLY A 141 -5.33 -18.52 -9.04
C GLY A 141 -6.47 -17.53 -8.81
N GLU A 142 -7.05 -16.97 -9.88
CA GLU A 142 -8.20 -16.07 -9.77
C GLU A 142 -9.48 -16.83 -9.38
N CYS A 143 -9.68 -18.07 -9.87
CA CYS A 143 -10.78 -18.95 -9.44
C CYS A 143 -10.73 -19.23 -7.93
N ASP A 144 -9.59 -19.70 -7.41
CA ASP A 144 -9.41 -19.98 -5.98
C ASP A 144 -9.57 -18.72 -5.12
N LYS A 145 -8.98 -17.60 -5.55
CA LYS A 145 -9.13 -16.30 -4.87
C LYS A 145 -10.58 -15.86 -4.83
N LYS A 146 -11.32 -15.97 -5.95
CA LYS A 146 -12.75 -15.63 -6.02
C LYS A 146 -13.58 -16.56 -5.13
N PHE A 147 -13.33 -17.86 -5.17
CA PHE A 147 -13.99 -18.85 -4.33
C PHE A 147 -13.81 -18.58 -2.83
N ARG A 148 -12.57 -18.30 -2.40
CA ARG A 148 -12.28 -17.90 -1.00
C ARG A 148 -12.99 -16.59 -0.61
N ASN A 149 -13.10 -15.64 -1.54
CA ASN A 149 -13.85 -14.41 -1.31
C ASN A 149 -15.37 -14.65 -1.21
N LEU A 150 -15.94 -15.50 -2.07
CA LEU A 150 -17.34 -15.93 -1.99
C LEU A 150 -17.62 -16.64 -0.68
N ARG A 151 -16.74 -17.55 -0.23
CA ARG A 151 -16.83 -18.22 1.07
C ARG A 151 -16.84 -17.23 2.24
N ARG A 152 -15.92 -16.25 2.24
CA ARG A 152 -15.91 -15.18 3.26
C ARG A 152 -17.20 -14.36 3.25
N THR A 153 -17.73 -14.04 2.07
CA THR A 153 -19.00 -13.30 1.93
C THR A 153 -20.17 -14.13 2.43
N TYR A 154 -20.25 -15.40 2.05
CA TYR A 154 -21.25 -16.33 2.54
C TYR A 154 -21.22 -16.44 4.07
N ILE A 155 -20.05 -16.62 4.70
CA ILE A 155 -19.92 -16.65 6.17
C ILE A 155 -20.46 -15.36 6.80
N ARG A 156 -20.18 -14.18 6.22
CA ARG A 156 -20.74 -12.90 6.72
C ARG A 156 -22.26 -12.84 6.58
N LEU A 157 -22.81 -13.35 5.48
CA LEU A 157 -24.26 -13.37 5.25
C LEU A 157 -24.95 -14.40 6.14
N LEU A 158 -24.31 -15.54 6.41
CA LEU A 158 -24.77 -16.55 7.35
C LEU A 158 -24.89 -15.97 8.76
N LYS A 159 -23.93 -15.12 9.20
CA LYS A 159 -24.06 -14.35 10.45
C LYS A 159 -25.30 -13.46 10.45
N LYS A 160 -25.59 -12.77 9.35
CA LYS A 160 -26.78 -11.91 9.23
C LYS A 160 -28.07 -12.72 9.26
N LYS A 161 -28.13 -13.87 8.55
CA LYS A 161 -29.28 -14.77 8.54
C LYS A 161 -29.59 -15.31 9.94
N ARG A 162 -28.56 -15.68 10.72
CA ARG A 162 -28.71 -16.11 12.13
C ARG A 162 -29.23 -14.99 13.06
N LEU A 163 -29.06 -13.73 12.68
CA LEU A 163 -29.64 -12.57 13.40
C LEU A 163 -31.06 -12.24 12.91
N GLY A 164 -31.71 -13.14 12.16
CA GLY A 164 -33.06 -12.94 11.62
C GLY A 164 -33.12 -11.92 10.47
N LYS A 165 -32.00 -11.57 9.84
CA LYS A 165 -31.99 -10.64 8.70
C LYS A 165 -32.13 -11.39 7.39
N ASP A 166 -33.05 -10.94 6.55
CA ASP A 166 -33.22 -11.47 5.20
C ASP A 166 -32.02 -11.19 4.31
N ILE A 167 -31.65 -12.18 3.50
CA ILE A 167 -30.50 -12.13 2.60
C ILE A 167 -30.98 -12.12 1.15
N LYS A 168 -30.90 -10.95 0.49
CA LYS A 168 -31.26 -10.78 -0.93
C LYS A 168 -30.11 -11.05 -1.91
N TRP A 169 -29.08 -11.79 -1.49
CA TRP A 169 -27.91 -12.03 -2.36
C TRP A 169 -28.19 -13.19 -3.31
N ILE A 170 -28.14 -12.95 -4.62
CA ILE A 170 -28.57 -13.90 -5.64
C ILE A 170 -27.81 -15.23 -5.65
N HIS A 171 -26.55 -15.23 -5.18
CA HIS A 171 -25.73 -16.44 -5.09
C HIS A 171 -25.84 -17.13 -3.73
N TYR A 172 -26.66 -16.62 -2.80
CA TYR A 172 -26.73 -17.12 -1.43
C TYR A 172 -27.12 -18.60 -1.38
N ASN A 173 -28.17 -19.00 -2.10
CA ASN A 173 -28.66 -20.39 -2.09
C ASN A 173 -27.62 -21.36 -2.65
N ILE A 174 -26.95 -21.01 -3.75
CA ILE A 174 -25.90 -21.84 -4.33
C ILE A 174 -24.70 -21.94 -3.37
N CYS A 175 -24.28 -20.81 -2.78
CA CYS A 175 -23.23 -20.81 -1.76
C CYS A 175 -23.61 -21.62 -0.52
N GLU A 176 -24.90 -21.63 -0.16
CA GLU A 176 -25.42 -22.38 0.99
C GLU A 176 -25.29 -23.89 0.79
N GLU A 177 -25.37 -24.36 -0.45
CA GLU A 177 -25.10 -25.76 -0.82
C GLU A 177 -23.60 -26.06 -0.95
N VAL A 178 -22.85 -25.18 -1.62
CA VAL A 178 -21.38 -25.32 -1.81
C VAL A 178 -20.66 -25.35 -0.46
N PHE A 179 -21.03 -24.45 0.44
CA PHE A 179 -20.40 -24.27 1.75
C PHE A 179 -21.26 -24.88 2.87
N LYS A 180 -21.86 -26.05 2.62
CA LYS A 180 -22.66 -26.75 3.64
C LYS A 180 -21.89 -27.05 4.92
N ASP A 181 -20.57 -27.24 4.82
CA ASP A 181 -19.65 -27.39 5.94
C ASP A 181 -19.60 -26.14 6.85
N CYS A 182 -19.90 -24.98 6.27
CA CYS A 182 -19.97 -23.73 7.00
C CYS A 182 -21.26 -23.60 7.84
N LYS A 183 -22.33 -24.37 7.53
CA LYS A 183 -23.55 -24.43 8.35
C LYS A 183 -23.25 -25.06 9.72
N SER A 184 -22.43 -26.12 9.73
CA SER A 184 -22.00 -26.82 10.95
C SER A 184 -20.90 -26.09 11.73
N LEU A 185 -20.40 -24.94 11.24
CA LEU A 185 -19.44 -24.16 12.02
C LEU A 185 -20.08 -23.75 13.35
N SER A 186 -19.40 -24.16 14.43
CA SER A 186 -19.76 -23.83 15.80
C SER A 186 -20.06 -22.35 15.92
N THR A 187 -21.11 -22.02 16.68
CA THR A 187 -21.51 -20.63 16.99
C THR A 187 -20.32 -19.79 17.50
N SER A 188 -19.33 -20.43 18.14
CA SER A 188 -18.08 -19.81 18.59
C SER A 188 -17.22 -19.21 17.46
N LEU A 189 -17.20 -19.82 16.26
CA LEU A 189 -16.46 -19.31 15.09
C LEU A 189 -17.18 -18.13 14.42
N LEU A 190 -18.50 -18.10 14.55
CA LEU A 190 -19.35 -17.03 14.03
C LEU A 190 -19.64 -15.94 15.06
N GLU A 191 -19.04 -16.03 16.25
CA GLU A 191 -19.32 -15.16 17.39
C GLU A 191 -19.32 -13.67 17.02
N THR A 192 -20.40 -13.00 17.42
CA THR A 192 -20.57 -11.56 17.29
C THR A 192 -19.84 -10.89 18.44
N TRP A 193 -18.85 -10.05 18.12
CA TRP A 193 -18.14 -9.28 19.12
C TRP A 193 -19.01 -8.14 19.64
N GLU A 194 -19.69 -8.40 20.76
CA GLU A 194 -20.44 -7.39 21.51
C GLU A 194 -19.50 -6.32 22.10
N ASP A 195 -20.02 -5.11 22.30
CA ASP A 195 -19.23 -3.97 22.79
C ASP A 195 -18.56 -4.29 24.14
N ASN A 196 -19.30 -4.92 25.06
CA ASN A 196 -18.79 -5.32 26.37
C ASN A 196 -17.63 -6.31 26.25
N LYS A 197 -17.75 -7.30 25.36
CA LYS A 197 -16.71 -8.29 25.09
C LYS A 197 -15.45 -7.63 24.49
N ILE A 198 -15.63 -6.65 23.60
CA ILE A 198 -14.52 -5.87 23.03
C ILE A 198 -13.81 -5.06 24.13
N ARG A 199 -14.56 -4.36 24.99
CA ARG A 199 -13.99 -3.59 26.11
C ARG A 199 -13.23 -4.49 27.07
N ARG A 200 -13.78 -5.65 27.41
CA ARG A 200 -13.11 -6.64 28.26
C ARG A 200 -11.81 -7.13 27.62
N MET A 201 -11.82 -7.48 26.33
CA MET A 201 -10.61 -7.86 25.60
C MET A 201 -9.53 -6.76 25.61
N LEU A 202 -9.92 -5.51 25.38
CA LEU A 202 -8.98 -4.38 25.40
C LEU A 202 -8.41 -4.13 26.79
N ASN A 203 -9.21 -4.28 27.85
CA ASN A 203 -8.73 -4.22 29.23
C ASN A 203 -7.73 -5.34 29.54
N LEU A 204 -8.07 -6.58 29.21
CA LEU A 204 -7.16 -7.74 29.39
C LEU A 204 -5.83 -7.55 28.65
N TYR A 205 -5.87 -6.97 27.45
CA TYR A 205 -4.66 -6.62 26.72
C TYR A 205 -3.82 -5.56 27.45
N ILE A 206 -4.45 -4.52 28.02
CA ILE A 206 -3.77 -3.48 28.79
C ILE A 206 -3.17 -4.07 30.08
N GLU A 207 -3.90 -4.94 30.78
CA GLU A 207 -3.43 -5.64 31.99
C GLU A 207 -2.20 -6.51 31.69
N ASN A 208 -2.16 -7.15 30.52
CA ASN A 208 -1.06 -8.02 30.09
C ASN A 208 -0.03 -7.31 29.17
N ILE A 209 -0.03 -5.97 29.10
CA ILE A 209 0.80 -5.24 28.14
C ILE A 209 2.30 -5.45 28.35
N ASN A 210 2.72 -5.65 29.60
CA ASN A 210 4.11 -5.94 29.96
C ASN A 210 4.55 -7.30 29.41
N LYS A 211 3.67 -8.32 29.47
CA LYS A 211 3.92 -9.63 28.86
C LYS A 211 4.06 -9.53 27.34
N PHE A 212 3.20 -8.75 26.67
CA PHE A 212 3.30 -8.53 25.22
C PHE A 212 4.60 -7.85 24.75
N ARG A 213 5.27 -7.12 25.65
CA ARG A 213 6.53 -6.41 25.37
C ARG A 213 7.76 -7.17 25.83
N ASN A 214 7.61 -8.14 26.73
CA ASN A 214 8.72 -8.96 27.18
C ASN A 214 9.13 -9.91 26.03
N PRO A 215 10.37 -9.83 25.51
CA PRO A 215 10.85 -10.74 24.47
C PRO A 215 10.83 -12.21 24.89
N ASP A 216 10.91 -12.50 26.20
CA ASP A 216 10.88 -13.86 26.74
C ASP A 216 9.48 -14.45 26.77
N CYS A 217 8.44 -13.63 26.54
CA CYS A 217 7.05 -14.07 26.55
C CYS A 217 6.51 -14.19 25.12
N LEU A 218 6.08 -15.39 24.75
CA LEU A 218 5.42 -15.61 23.46
C LEU A 218 4.05 -14.92 23.47
N GLN A 219 3.85 -13.96 22.56
CA GLN A 219 2.57 -13.26 22.41
C GLN A 219 1.38 -14.22 22.21
N LYS A 220 1.64 -15.38 21.60
CA LYS A 220 0.63 -16.44 21.39
C LYS A 220 0.04 -16.92 22.73
N ASP A 221 0.88 -17.10 23.75
CA ASP A 221 0.43 -17.61 25.05
C ASP A 221 -0.38 -16.55 25.80
N VAL A 222 0.02 -15.29 25.73
CA VAL A 222 -0.77 -14.18 26.27
C VAL A 222 -2.15 -14.09 25.59
N TRP A 223 -2.20 -14.26 24.26
CA TRP A 223 -3.49 -14.31 23.55
C TRP A 223 -4.32 -15.53 23.94
N ARG A 224 -3.70 -16.66 24.24
CA ARG A 224 -4.38 -17.86 24.73
C ARG A 224 -5.02 -17.62 26.09
N GLU A 225 -4.29 -17.02 27.04
CA GLU A 225 -4.82 -16.62 28.36
C GLU A 225 -6.02 -15.68 28.22
N ILE A 226 -5.90 -14.64 27.38
CA ILE A 226 -6.99 -13.68 27.12
C ILE A 226 -8.20 -14.39 26.51
N ALA A 227 -7.97 -15.30 25.57
CA ALA A 227 -9.04 -16.03 24.89
C ALA A 227 -9.78 -16.99 25.82
N GLN A 228 -9.06 -17.65 26.73
CA GLN A 228 -9.65 -18.48 27.78
C GLN A 228 -10.58 -17.66 28.68
N GLN A 229 -10.18 -16.45 29.09
CA GLN A 229 -11.03 -15.57 29.90
C GLN A 229 -12.25 -15.01 29.16
N LEU A 230 -12.19 -14.96 27.82
CA LEU A 230 -13.28 -14.47 26.98
C LEU A 230 -14.14 -15.60 26.41
N ASN A 231 -13.86 -16.87 26.75
CA ASN A 231 -14.51 -18.04 26.16
C ASN A 231 -14.54 -17.98 24.61
N THR A 232 -13.39 -17.65 24.01
CA THR A 232 -13.24 -17.60 22.54
C THR A 232 -11.88 -18.15 22.14
N THR A 233 -11.53 -18.13 20.86
CA THR A 233 -10.24 -18.64 20.38
C THR A 233 -9.15 -17.55 20.40
N GLU A 234 -7.89 -17.96 20.62
CA GLU A 234 -6.71 -17.07 20.57
C GLU A 234 -6.66 -16.32 19.23
N TYR A 235 -6.97 -17.02 18.14
CA TYR A 235 -7.06 -16.47 16.80
C TYR A 235 -8.12 -15.36 16.71
N ASN A 236 -9.32 -15.58 17.24
CA ASN A 236 -10.40 -14.59 17.21
C ASN A 236 -10.03 -13.32 17.99
N CYS A 237 -9.45 -13.46 19.19
CA CYS A 237 -8.97 -12.34 20.00
C CYS A 237 -7.92 -11.51 19.25
N TYR A 238 -6.86 -12.17 18.77
CA TYR A 238 -5.78 -11.52 18.04
C TYR A 238 -6.29 -10.80 16.78
N HIS A 239 -7.10 -11.46 15.96
CA HIS A 239 -7.65 -10.86 14.74
C HIS A 239 -8.58 -9.70 15.03
N LYS A 240 -9.43 -9.80 16.06
CA LYS A 240 -10.31 -8.69 16.46
C LYS A 240 -9.48 -7.50 16.91
N PHE A 241 -8.47 -7.72 17.76
CA PHE A 241 -7.55 -6.66 18.21
C PHE A 241 -6.80 -6.02 17.03
N LYS A 242 -6.23 -6.83 16.13
CA LYS A 242 -5.55 -6.37 14.91
C LYS A 242 -6.44 -5.49 14.04
N ASN A 243 -7.70 -5.88 13.85
CA ASN A 243 -8.68 -5.09 13.11
C ASN A 243 -9.01 -3.78 13.81
N LEU A 244 -9.22 -3.78 15.13
CA LEU A 244 -9.44 -2.57 15.92
C LEU A 244 -8.23 -1.62 15.86
N LYS A 245 -7.01 -2.17 15.91
CA LYS A 245 -5.76 -1.41 15.74
C LYS A 245 -5.68 -0.75 14.37
N ARG A 246 -6.04 -1.44 13.29
CA ARG A 246 -6.11 -0.84 11.94
C ARG A 246 -7.14 0.29 11.89
N THR A 247 -8.34 0.05 12.43
CA THR A 247 -9.39 1.07 12.50
C THR A 247 -8.93 2.30 13.29
N TYR A 248 -8.20 2.11 14.38
CA TYR A 248 -7.61 3.19 15.16
C TYR A 248 -6.64 4.06 14.35
N PHE A 249 -5.73 3.45 13.58
CA PHE A 249 -4.80 4.21 12.74
C PHE A 249 -5.51 4.97 11.62
N ASN A 250 -6.48 4.34 10.97
CA ASN A 250 -7.32 5.01 9.98
C ASN A 250 -8.10 6.19 10.60
N TRP A 251 -8.59 6.01 11.83
CA TRP A 251 -9.27 7.05 12.58
C TRP A 251 -8.31 8.22 12.93
N LEU A 252 -7.09 7.92 13.35
CA LEU A 252 -6.05 8.93 13.61
C LEU A 252 -5.72 9.74 12.36
N GLU A 253 -5.56 9.07 11.21
CA GLU A 253 -5.28 9.73 9.93
C GLU A 253 -6.43 10.65 9.51
N ARG A 254 -7.68 10.16 9.57
CA ARG A 254 -8.86 10.99 9.28
C ARG A 254 -9.01 12.18 10.22
N THR A 255 -8.70 12.00 11.50
CA THR A 255 -8.76 13.10 12.49
C THR A 255 -7.69 14.15 12.19
N ARG A 256 -6.49 13.74 11.77
CA ARG A 256 -5.41 14.65 11.35
C ARG A 256 -5.81 15.45 10.09
N ASP A 257 -6.46 14.79 9.13
CA ASP A 257 -6.78 15.41 7.84
C ASP A 257 -8.00 16.35 7.94
N THR A 258 -9.01 15.97 8.73
CA THR A 258 -10.24 16.77 8.88
C THR A 258 -10.14 17.84 9.97
N GLY A 259 -9.23 17.66 10.94
CA GLY A 259 -9.15 18.51 12.15
C GLY A 259 -10.35 18.37 13.09
N LYS A 260 -11.36 17.56 12.75
CA LYS A 260 -12.55 17.33 13.57
C LYS A 260 -12.36 16.09 14.43
N LEU A 261 -12.70 16.18 15.71
CA LEU A 261 -12.61 15.07 16.65
C LEU A 261 -13.72 14.06 16.35
N ILE A 262 -13.40 13.00 15.61
CA ILE A 262 -14.35 11.91 15.35
C ILE A 262 -14.50 11.09 16.64
N LYS A 263 -15.72 10.96 17.18
CA LYS A 263 -15.96 10.10 18.35
C LYS A 263 -15.78 8.64 17.97
N TRP A 264 -14.80 7.96 18.58
CA TRP A 264 -14.61 6.51 18.43
C TRP A 264 -14.61 5.85 19.82
N PRO A 265 -15.51 4.88 20.09
CA PRO A 265 -15.76 4.39 21.45
C PRO A 265 -14.56 3.72 22.12
N TYR A 266 -13.60 3.22 21.33
CA TYR A 266 -12.42 2.53 21.84
C TYR A 266 -11.16 3.40 21.87
N ARG A 267 -11.28 4.70 21.56
CA ARG A 267 -10.14 5.64 21.52
C ARG A 267 -9.30 5.57 22.80
N ASN A 268 -9.94 5.69 23.96
CA ASN A 268 -9.24 5.77 25.24
C ASN A 268 -8.42 4.51 25.54
N TYR A 269 -8.89 3.33 25.12
CA TYR A 269 -8.13 2.08 25.28
C TYR A 269 -6.87 2.08 24.42
N PHE A 270 -6.98 2.47 23.14
CA PHE A 270 -5.84 2.52 22.24
C PHE A 270 -4.85 3.64 22.61
N GLU A 271 -5.34 4.76 23.14
CA GLU A 271 -4.47 5.77 23.73
C GLU A 271 -3.72 5.21 24.94
N ARG A 272 -4.36 4.40 25.78
CA ARG A 272 -3.64 3.72 26.87
C ARG A 272 -2.60 2.71 26.37
N ILE A 273 -2.96 1.92 25.35
CA ILE A 273 -2.09 0.90 24.76
C ILE A 273 -0.84 1.51 24.12
N PHE A 274 -0.99 2.62 23.39
CA PHE A 274 0.10 3.22 22.62
C PHE A 274 0.81 4.36 23.35
N TYR A 275 0.12 5.14 24.17
CA TYR A 275 0.65 6.38 24.73
C TYR A 275 0.81 6.37 26.26
N ASN A 276 0.04 5.59 27.02
CA ASN A 276 0.10 5.67 28.50
C ASN A 276 0.98 4.60 29.19
N TYR A 277 1.72 3.78 28.46
CA TYR A 277 2.55 2.73 29.07
C TYR A 277 4.06 2.90 28.88
N ASN A 278 4.48 4.15 28.67
CA ASN A 278 5.80 4.58 29.11
C ASN A 278 5.52 5.72 30.10
N PRO A 279 5.54 5.48 31.42
CA PRO A 279 5.16 6.51 32.41
C PRO A 279 5.97 7.80 32.26
N ASN A 280 7.15 7.72 31.64
CA ASN A 280 8.03 8.85 31.37
C ASN A 280 7.86 9.46 29.96
N VAL A 281 7.19 8.79 29.02
CA VAL A 281 6.98 9.27 27.64
C VAL A 281 5.48 9.34 27.35
N GLY A 282 4.79 10.18 28.12
CA GLY A 282 3.41 10.55 27.81
C GLY A 282 3.32 11.26 26.44
N PRO A 283 2.13 11.29 25.81
CA PRO A 283 1.94 12.03 24.57
C PRO A 283 2.40 13.49 24.76
N TRP A 284 2.94 14.10 23.70
CA TRP A 284 3.33 15.51 23.70
C TRP A 284 2.09 16.39 23.91
N ASP A 285 1.73 16.62 25.16
CA ASP A 285 0.65 17.49 25.57
C ASP A 285 1.05 18.95 25.35
N ARG A 286 0.06 19.85 25.50
CA ARG A 286 0.25 21.27 25.25
C ARG A 286 1.29 21.87 26.19
N ASN A 287 1.26 21.49 27.47
CA ASN A 287 2.16 22.01 28.49
C ASN A 287 3.61 21.58 28.24
N LYS A 288 3.84 20.32 27.89
CA LYS A 288 5.16 19.77 27.55
C LYS A 288 5.71 20.37 26.26
N ILE A 289 4.86 20.63 25.26
CA ILE A 289 5.26 21.36 24.04
C ILE A 289 5.64 22.80 24.40
N GLN A 290 4.87 23.51 25.22
CA GLN A 290 5.22 24.86 25.67
C GLN A 290 6.53 24.87 26.45
N LYS A 291 6.74 23.93 27.39
CA LYS A 291 8.01 23.75 28.11
C LYS A 291 9.17 23.52 27.15
N LEU A 292 9.00 22.68 26.13
CA LEU A 292 10.01 22.42 25.11
C LEU A 292 10.37 23.69 24.32
N ILE A 293 9.38 24.45 23.88
CA ILE A 293 9.58 25.67 23.10
C ILE A 293 10.26 26.75 23.96
N ALA A 294 9.80 26.93 25.21
CA ALA A 294 10.38 27.87 26.16
C ALA A 294 11.82 27.52 26.51
N ALA A 295 12.10 26.24 26.83
CA ALA A 295 13.45 25.77 27.12
C ALA A 295 14.39 25.96 25.92
N TYR A 296 13.92 25.66 24.71
CA TYR A 296 14.70 25.93 23.50
C TYR A 296 14.96 27.44 23.32
N GLY A 297 13.95 28.29 23.51
CA GLY A 297 14.07 29.73 23.39
C GLY A 297 15.15 30.33 24.29
N GLN A 298 15.27 29.83 25.53
CA GLN A 298 16.29 30.28 26.49
C GLN A 298 17.73 29.99 26.03
N ILE A 299 17.97 28.83 25.39
CA ILE A 299 19.30 28.41 24.95
C ILE A 299 19.52 28.51 23.44
N ALA A 300 18.59 29.14 22.69
CA ALA A 300 18.62 29.19 21.23
C ALA A 300 19.93 29.79 20.68
N HIS A 301 20.48 30.80 21.36
CA HIS A 301 21.76 31.41 21.00
C HIS A 301 22.94 30.42 21.09
N LYS A 302 22.91 29.47 22.03
CA LYS A 302 23.96 28.43 22.17
C LYS A 302 23.97 27.46 20.98
N PHE A 303 22.82 27.23 20.34
CA PHE A 303 22.73 26.36 19.15
C PHE A 303 23.38 26.95 17.90
N VAL A 304 23.64 28.26 17.88
CA VAL A 304 24.34 28.95 16.78
C VAL A 304 25.85 28.73 16.89
N ASN A 305 26.37 28.57 18.10
CA ASN A 305 27.80 28.42 18.33
C ASN A 305 28.28 27.02 17.92
N PRO A 306 29.16 26.89 16.88
CA PRO A 306 29.64 25.59 16.41
C PRO A 306 30.51 24.86 17.42
N ARG A 307 31.05 25.55 18.44
CA ARG A 307 31.84 24.92 19.52
C ARG A 307 30.97 24.09 20.46
N MET A 308 29.67 24.37 20.54
CA MET A 308 28.75 23.66 21.41
C MET A 308 28.20 22.42 20.70
N GLN A 309 28.33 21.24 21.33
CA GLN A 309 27.74 20.04 20.79
C GLN A 309 26.21 20.06 20.95
N LYS A 310 25.49 20.01 19.84
CA LYS A 310 24.00 20.00 19.83
C LYS A 310 23.41 18.91 20.71
N LYS A 311 24.12 17.77 20.87
CA LYS A 311 23.70 16.65 21.72
C LYS A 311 23.56 17.07 23.19
N GLU A 312 24.50 17.86 23.71
CA GLU A 312 24.47 18.34 25.10
C GLU A 312 23.41 19.41 25.31
N LEU A 313 23.20 20.30 24.33
CA LEU A 313 22.11 21.29 24.40
C LEU A 313 20.73 20.62 24.43
N TRP A 314 20.53 19.56 23.64
CA TRP A 314 19.29 18.77 23.71
C TRP A 314 19.14 17.98 25.02
N LYS A 315 20.26 17.63 25.67
CA LYS A 315 20.26 17.01 27.00
C LYS A 315 19.81 18.00 28.08
N GLU A 316 20.26 19.25 28.01
CA GLU A 316 19.79 20.34 28.88
C GLU A 316 18.26 20.55 28.75
N ILE A 317 17.76 20.65 27.51
CA ILE A 317 16.31 20.76 27.24
C ILE A 317 15.55 19.53 27.74
N SER A 318 16.10 18.33 27.51
CA SER A 318 15.51 17.06 27.94
C SER A 318 15.28 17.00 29.44
N ASN A 319 16.23 17.48 30.24
CA ASN A 319 16.11 17.53 31.69
C ASN A 319 14.95 18.43 32.15
N ILE A 320 14.71 19.56 31.45
CA ILE A 320 13.61 20.49 31.76
C ILE A 320 12.25 19.90 31.35
N VAL A 321 12.19 19.24 30.18
CA VAL A 321 10.95 18.72 29.59
C VAL A 321 10.53 17.39 30.22
N GLY A 322 11.49 16.63 30.77
CA GLY A 322 11.27 15.27 31.28
C GLY A 322 11.09 14.24 30.17
N GLU A 323 11.79 14.42 29.05
CA GLU A 323 11.69 13.56 27.85
C GLU A 323 13.08 13.22 27.32
N ASN A 324 13.23 12.15 26.53
CA ASN A 324 14.52 11.80 25.93
C ASN A 324 15.04 12.93 25.01
N PRO A 325 16.36 13.27 25.02
CA PRO A 325 16.93 14.31 24.16
C PRO A 325 16.61 14.15 22.67
N SER A 326 16.63 12.92 22.16
CA SER A 326 16.31 12.60 20.76
C SER A 326 14.83 12.85 20.44
N ASN A 327 13.93 12.62 21.41
CA ASN A 327 12.51 12.92 21.27
C ASN A 327 12.25 14.43 21.27
N CYS A 328 12.91 15.18 22.16
CA CYS A 328 12.85 16.65 22.20
C CYS A 328 13.31 17.25 20.86
N ASP A 329 14.48 16.86 20.37
CA ASP A 329 15.04 17.30 19.08
C ASP A 329 14.09 16.98 17.92
N ARG A 330 13.64 15.72 17.82
CA ARG A 330 12.68 15.30 16.78
C ARG A 330 11.38 16.10 16.85
N LYS A 331 10.80 16.27 18.04
CA LYS A 331 9.56 17.03 18.22
C LYS A 331 9.75 18.49 17.84
N PHE A 332 10.82 19.12 18.31
CA PHE A 332 11.11 20.52 18.02
C PHE A 332 11.33 20.74 16.52
N ARG A 333 12.09 19.87 15.83
CA ARG A 333 12.23 19.93 14.36
C ARG A 333 10.89 19.88 13.63
N ASN A 334 9.98 19.01 14.07
CA ASN A 334 8.64 18.90 13.47
C ASN A 334 7.79 20.16 13.71
N LEU A 335 7.89 20.76 14.90
CA LEU A 335 7.24 22.04 15.23
C LEU A 335 7.83 23.18 14.39
N LYS A 336 9.17 23.27 14.28
CA LYS A 336 9.88 24.23 13.44
C LYS A 336 9.48 24.10 11.97
N GLN A 337 9.41 22.89 11.42
CA GLN A 337 8.96 22.67 10.04
C GLN A 337 7.50 23.12 9.83
N THR A 338 6.65 22.98 10.86
CA THR A 338 5.28 23.47 10.81
C THR A 338 5.22 24.98 10.84
N TYR A 339 6.00 25.63 11.71
CA TYR A 339 6.17 27.08 11.73
C TYR A 339 6.62 27.63 10.37
N ILE A 340 7.69 27.08 9.78
CA ILE A 340 8.21 27.52 8.47
C ILE A 340 7.12 27.43 7.39
N ARG A 341 6.38 26.31 7.33
CA ARG A 341 5.26 26.16 6.36
C ARG A 341 4.16 27.20 6.56
N LEU A 342 3.85 27.54 7.81
CA LEU A 342 2.83 28.54 8.14
C LEU A 342 3.33 29.96 7.83
N LYS A 343 4.61 30.26 8.12
CA LYS A 343 5.25 31.54 7.80
C LYS A 343 5.29 31.80 6.29
N MET A 344 5.75 30.82 5.49
CA MET A 344 5.71 30.92 4.02
C MET A 344 4.29 31.15 3.47
N ARG A 345 3.27 30.54 4.11
CA ARG A 345 1.86 30.76 3.75
C ARG A 345 1.40 32.18 4.09
N ALA A 346 1.83 32.69 5.24
CA ALA A 346 1.56 34.07 5.67
C ALA A 346 2.15 35.10 4.71
N GLU A 347 3.42 34.92 4.35
CA GLU A 347 4.16 35.77 3.41
C GLU A 347 3.53 35.76 2.01
N SER A 348 2.83 34.68 1.65
CA SER A 348 2.04 34.59 0.42
C SER A 348 0.68 35.30 0.48
N GLY A 349 0.40 36.08 1.54
CA GLY A 349 -0.85 36.81 1.75
C GLY A 349 -2.05 35.94 2.16
N ARG A 350 -1.85 34.64 2.43
CA ARG A 350 -2.92 33.75 2.91
C ARG A 350 -3.01 33.84 4.42
N SER A 351 -4.23 33.89 4.95
CA SER A 351 -4.45 33.95 6.40
C SER A 351 -3.79 32.76 7.10
N ILE A 352 -2.99 33.07 8.13
CA ILE A 352 -2.39 32.06 8.99
C ILE A 352 -3.52 31.38 9.75
N THR A 353 -3.61 30.05 9.63
CA THR A 353 -4.44 29.25 10.52
C THR A 353 -3.97 29.50 11.96
N LYS A 354 -4.88 29.78 12.91
CA LYS A 354 -4.60 30.01 14.34
C LYS A 354 -3.84 28.84 14.97
N TRP A 355 -2.54 28.76 14.73
CA TRP A 355 -1.67 27.74 15.28
C TRP A 355 -1.15 28.25 16.60
N TYR A 356 -1.46 27.53 17.66
CA TYR A 356 -1.30 28.00 19.02
C TYR A 356 0.14 28.43 19.37
N TYR A 357 1.14 27.75 18.82
CA TYR A 357 2.56 28.00 19.09
C TYR A 357 3.21 28.99 18.11
N TYR A 358 2.44 29.62 17.21
CA TYR A 358 2.99 30.47 16.15
C TYR A 358 3.75 31.66 16.75
N LYS A 359 3.14 32.37 17.70
CA LYS A 359 3.74 33.53 18.38
C LYS A 359 5.00 33.18 19.17
N ASP A 360 5.03 32.00 19.80
CA ASP A 360 6.21 31.54 20.54
C ASP A 360 7.39 31.26 19.59
N PHE A 361 7.13 30.69 18.41
CA PHE A 361 8.15 30.52 17.39
C PHE A 361 8.57 31.85 16.77
N GLU A 362 7.62 32.73 16.51
CA GLU A 362 7.87 34.08 16.00
C GLU A 362 8.82 34.85 16.92
N SER A 363 8.57 34.86 18.23
CA SER A 363 9.47 35.51 19.19
C SER A 363 10.87 34.90 19.22
N ILE A 364 11.01 33.56 19.13
CA ILE A 364 12.32 32.90 19.09
C ILE A 364 13.11 33.30 17.84
N PHE A 365 12.47 33.29 16.66
CA PHE A 365 13.15 33.51 15.38
C PHE A 365 13.30 34.98 15.00
N GLU A 366 12.44 35.88 15.48
CA GLU A 366 12.51 37.32 15.18
C GLU A 366 13.40 38.07 16.17
N ASN A 367 13.39 37.72 17.46
CA ASN A 367 14.27 38.37 18.45
C ASN A 367 15.75 38.05 18.23
N THR A 368 16.07 36.94 17.54
CA THR A 368 17.45 36.59 17.19
C THR A 368 18.10 37.61 16.24
N ASN A 369 17.31 38.44 15.54
CA ASN A 369 17.83 39.41 14.58
C ASN A 369 18.30 40.75 15.18
N TYR A 370 18.03 41.05 16.46
CA TYR A 370 18.18 42.43 16.98
C TYR A 370 19.42 42.72 17.84
N ASN A 371 20.25 41.74 18.24
CA ASN A 371 21.31 41.97 19.25
C ASN A 371 22.77 41.75 18.80
N SER A 372 23.10 41.75 17.51
CA SER A 372 24.51 41.69 17.06
C SER A 372 24.98 43.04 16.52
N ASN A 373 25.43 43.91 17.43
CA ASN A 373 26.32 45.05 17.15
C ASN A 373 27.81 44.67 17.23
N ASP A 374 28.16 43.47 17.71
CA ASP A 374 29.52 42.95 17.56
C ASP A 374 29.69 42.42 16.14
N GLY A 375 30.69 42.95 15.43
CA GLY A 375 31.03 42.66 14.02
C GLY A 375 31.43 41.21 13.70
N ILE A 376 30.91 40.24 14.44
CA ILE A 376 30.99 38.83 14.11
C ILE A 376 30.04 38.57 12.93
N PRO A 377 30.51 37.99 11.81
CA PRO A 377 29.69 37.72 10.64
C PRO A 377 28.43 36.96 11.05
N ARG A 378 27.28 37.61 10.88
CA ARG A 378 25.96 37.04 11.12
C ARG A 378 25.87 35.70 10.41
N LEU A 379 25.87 34.61 11.18
CA LEU A 379 25.36 33.31 10.78
C LEU A 379 23.84 33.46 10.61
N PHE A 380 23.46 34.18 9.56
CA PHE A 380 22.12 34.10 9.03
C PHE A 380 21.89 32.61 8.79
N TYR A 381 20.94 32.02 9.51
CA TYR A 381 20.15 30.92 8.97
C TYR A 381 19.32 31.51 7.82
N LYS A 382 20.02 31.95 6.77
CA LYS A 382 19.46 32.53 5.56
C LYS A 382 18.50 31.47 5.04
N ASN A 383 17.36 31.92 4.56
CA ASN A 383 16.54 31.22 3.57
C ASN A 383 17.34 30.98 2.26
N GLN A 384 18.62 30.61 2.34
CA GLN A 384 19.50 30.19 1.25
C GLN A 384 19.04 28.86 0.65
N ASP A 385 18.09 28.16 1.27
CA ASP A 385 17.42 26.99 0.69
C ASP A 385 16.84 27.26 -0.71
N GLY A 386 16.48 28.50 -1.04
CA GLY A 386 16.13 28.88 -2.41
C GLY A 386 17.35 29.01 -3.31
N ASP A 387 18.32 29.80 -2.86
CA ASP A 387 19.46 30.24 -3.68
C ASP A 387 20.46 29.10 -3.96
N TYR A 388 20.85 28.31 -2.95
CA TYR A 388 21.77 27.19 -3.19
C TYR A 388 21.11 26.08 -4.01
N VAL A 389 19.79 25.90 -3.92
CA VAL A 389 19.08 24.91 -4.76
C VAL A 389 19.06 25.37 -6.21
N HIS A 390 18.83 26.65 -6.47
CA HIS A 390 18.97 27.21 -7.81
C HIS A 390 20.39 27.05 -8.34
N GLN A 391 21.42 27.34 -7.54
CA GLN A 391 22.83 27.15 -7.93
C GLN A 391 23.15 25.66 -8.20
N LEU A 392 22.67 24.75 -7.36
CA LEU A 392 22.82 23.30 -7.54
C LEU A 392 22.19 22.81 -8.85
N LEU A 393 20.96 23.25 -9.15
CA LEU A 393 20.25 22.84 -10.37
C LEU A 393 20.85 23.48 -11.63
N THR A 394 21.30 24.73 -11.54
CA THR A 394 21.99 25.43 -12.62
C THR A 394 23.33 24.75 -12.94
N PHE A 395 24.11 24.40 -11.90
CA PHE A 395 25.34 23.63 -12.08
C PHE A 395 25.09 22.28 -12.74
N TYR A 396 24.02 21.59 -12.35
CA TYR A 396 23.63 20.31 -12.96
C TYR A 396 23.26 20.48 -14.44
N LEU A 397 22.46 21.49 -14.79
CA LEU A 397 22.10 21.81 -16.17
C LEU A 397 23.34 22.10 -17.03
N ASN A 398 24.25 22.93 -16.53
CA ASN A 398 25.49 23.30 -17.23
C ASN A 398 26.43 22.11 -17.45
N ASN A 399 26.33 21.06 -16.61
CA ASN A 399 27.16 19.86 -16.69
C ASN A 399 26.35 18.61 -17.07
N LYS A 400 25.16 18.77 -17.66
CA LYS A 400 24.21 17.68 -17.93
C LYS A 400 24.82 16.51 -18.69
N GLU A 401 25.62 16.79 -19.72
CA GLU A 401 26.27 15.75 -20.54
C GLU A 401 27.33 14.98 -19.74
N LYS A 402 28.09 15.66 -18.87
CA LYS A 402 29.05 15.00 -17.96
C LYS A 402 28.36 14.12 -16.92
N PHE A 403 27.14 14.47 -16.50
CA PHE A 403 26.35 13.63 -15.59
C PHE A 403 25.73 12.40 -16.27
N ARG A 404 25.62 12.40 -17.60
CA ARG A 404 25.13 11.26 -18.40
C ARG A 404 26.22 10.29 -18.79
N ASP A 405 27.45 10.77 -18.94
CA ASP A 405 28.60 9.92 -19.23
C ASP A 405 28.80 8.85 -18.15
N PRO A 406 28.65 7.55 -18.47
CA PRO A 406 28.83 6.46 -17.52
C PRO A 406 30.27 6.32 -17.02
N LEU A 407 31.27 6.84 -17.75
CA LEU A 407 32.68 6.81 -17.35
C LEU A 407 33.00 7.86 -16.28
N MET A 408 32.20 8.93 -16.20
CA MET A 408 32.37 10.00 -15.24
C MET A 408 31.69 9.69 -13.90
N LYS A 409 32.50 9.57 -12.84
CA LYS A 409 31.98 9.41 -11.47
C LYS A 409 31.26 10.69 -11.02
N LYS A 410 29.93 10.64 -10.90
CA LYS A 410 29.06 11.75 -10.44
C LYS A 410 29.54 12.43 -9.15
N LYS A 411 30.18 11.66 -8.25
CA LYS A 411 30.79 12.17 -7.01
C LYS A 411 31.81 13.28 -7.28
N ASN A 412 32.59 13.20 -8.36
CA ASN A 412 33.59 14.21 -8.71
C ASN A 412 32.94 15.53 -9.14
N LEU A 413 31.82 15.49 -9.87
CA LEU A 413 31.08 16.68 -10.26
C LEU A 413 30.46 17.37 -9.05
N TRP A 414 29.87 16.60 -8.13
CA TRP A 414 29.34 17.14 -6.89
C TRP A 414 30.44 17.75 -5.98
N LYS A 415 31.66 17.20 -6.03
CA LYS A 415 32.81 17.71 -5.25
C LYS A 415 33.23 19.11 -5.71
N GLN A 416 32.97 19.47 -6.98
CA GLN A 416 33.28 20.80 -7.51
C GLN A 416 32.36 21.88 -6.94
N ILE A 417 31.05 21.60 -6.84
CA ILE A 417 30.06 22.59 -6.39
C ILE A 417 29.81 22.57 -4.88
N GLY A 418 30.04 21.43 -4.21
CA GLY A 418 29.80 21.26 -2.77
C GLY A 418 30.38 22.38 -1.88
N PRO A 419 31.68 22.72 -2.02
CA PRO A 419 32.30 23.80 -1.25
C PRO A 419 31.63 25.17 -1.45
N SER A 420 31.22 25.50 -2.69
CA SER A 420 30.54 26.75 -3.00
C SER A 420 29.15 26.85 -2.36
N LEU A 421 28.47 25.72 -2.16
CA LEU A 421 27.15 25.66 -1.52
C LEU A 421 27.22 25.44 -0.01
N GLY A 422 28.42 25.20 0.55
CA GLY A 422 28.58 24.78 1.94
C GLY A 422 28.00 23.40 2.24
N LEU A 423 27.94 22.51 1.24
CA LEU A 423 27.40 21.16 1.36
C LEU A 423 28.47 20.11 1.06
N SER A 424 28.38 18.96 1.74
CA SER A 424 29.16 17.80 1.33
C SER A 424 28.68 17.23 -0.01
N THR A 425 29.57 16.51 -0.67
CA THR A 425 29.30 15.79 -1.92
C THR A 425 28.03 14.92 -1.84
N GLU A 426 27.90 14.20 -0.74
CA GLU A 426 26.80 13.29 -0.44
C GLU A 426 25.50 14.05 -0.17
N GLU A 427 25.56 15.23 0.44
CA GLU A 427 24.40 16.10 0.66
C GLU A 427 23.87 16.70 -0.64
N CYS A 428 24.76 17.16 -1.54
CA CYS A 428 24.40 17.62 -2.87
C CYS A 428 23.64 16.54 -3.65
N ASP A 429 24.19 15.33 -3.71
CA ASP A 429 23.57 14.20 -4.42
C ASP A 429 22.22 13.80 -3.79
N LYS A 430 22.17 13.72 -2.45
CA LYS A 430 20.93 13.42 -1.72
C LYS A 430 19.86 14.48 -1.96
N LYS A 431 20.23 15.77 -1.96
CA LYS A 431 19.31 16.88 -2.23
C LYS A 431 18.78 16.79 -3.66
N PHE A 432 19.64 16.58 -4.65
CA PHE A 432 19.24 16.44 -6.04
C PHE A 432 18.28 15.26 -6.25
N ARG A 433 18.57 14.08 -5.68
CA ARG A 433 17.66 12.91 -5.75
C ARG A 433 16.29 13.18 -5.14
N ASN A 434 16.24 13.89 -4.01
CA ASN A 434 14.96 14.28 -3.38
C ASN A 434 14.16 15.24 -4.27
N LEU A 435 14.83 16.20 -4.91
CA LEU A 435 14.20 17.11 -5.88
C LEU A 435 13.69 16.34 -7.10
N LYS A 436 14.50 15.42 -7.64
CA LYS A 436 14.10 14.53 -8.75
C LYS A 436 12.86 13.71 -8.41
N GLN A 437 12.82 13.08 -7.24
CA GLN A 437 11.66 12.30 -6.80
C GLN A 437 10.40 13.17 -6.70
N THR A 438 10.55 14.42 -6.25
CA THR A 438 9.45 15.38 -6.19
C THR A 438 8.97 15.73 -7.59
N TYR A 439 9.87 16.01 -8.53
CA TYR A 439 9.55 16.24 -9.94
C TYR A 439 8.76 15.07 -10.55
N ILE A 440 9.23 13.83 -10.40
CA ILE A 440 8.56 12.64 -10.97
C ILE A 440 7.10 12.55 -10.50
N ARG A 441 6.85 12.77 -9.19
CA ARG A 441 5.47 12.78 -8.65
C ARG A 441 4.63 13.91 -9.23
N LEU A 442 5.22 15.10 -9.41
CA LEU A 442 4.50 16.26 -9.96
C LEU A 442 4.24 16.11 -11.46
N ALA A 443 5.16 15.53 -12.22
CA ALA A 443 5.01 15.24 -13.64
C ALA A 443 3.93 14.18 -13.87
N GLU A 444 3.91 13.10 -13.08
CA GLU A 444 2.84 12.10 -13.14
C GLU A 444 1.47 12.71 -12.80
N LYS A 445 1.43 13.58 -11.78
CA LYS A 445 0.21 14.31 -11.46
C LYS A 445 -0.23 15.26 -12.59
N LYS A 446 0.70 15.93 -13.27
CA LYS A 446 0.42 16.78 -14.45
C LYS A 446 -0.15 15.92 -15.59
N ARG A 447 0.40 14.72 -15.84
CA ARG A 447 -0.10 13.76 -16.83
C ARG A 447 -1.54 13.32 -16.55
N VAL A 448 -1.86 13.02 -15.29
CA VAL A 448 -3.19 12.54 -14.89
C VAL A 448 -4.23 13.67 -14.82
N THR A 449 -3.84 14.86 -14.33
CA THR A 449 -4.80 15.94 -14.02
C THR A 449 -4.81 17.09 -15.01
N GLY A 450 -3.82 17.17 -15.91
CA GLY A 450 -3.62 18.29 -16.83
C GLY A 450 -3.16 19.60 -16.17
N LYS A 451 -3.09 19.68 -14.84
CA LYS A 451 -2.77 20.92 -14.11
C LYS A 451 -1.27 21.05 -13.86
N CYS A 452 -0.67 22.14 -14.34
CA CYS A 452 0.71 22.52 -14.02
C CYS A 452 0.85 22.90 -12.53
N ASN A 453 1.93 22.44 -11.89
CA ASN A 453 2.23 22.80 -10.51
C ASN A 453 3.10 24.07 -10.47
N GLN A 454 2.83 24.99 -9.54
CA GLN A 454 3.61 26.22 -9.29
C GLN A 454 4.92 25.94 -8.54
N TRP A 455 5.53 24.76 -8.72
CA TRP A 455 6.76 24.43 -8.00
C TRP A 455 7.94 25.18 -8.64
N PRO A 456 8.69 26.02 -7.91
CA PRO A 456 9.69 26.93 -8.49
C PRO A 456 10.80 26.25 -9.30
N TYR A 457 11.09 24.98 -9.00
CA TYR A 457 12.15 24.21 -9.64
C TYR A 457 11.65 23.32 -10.79
N TYR A 458 10.35 23.36 -11.11
CA TYR A 458 9.76 22.47 -12.08
C TYR A 458 10.35 22.66 -13.49
N THR A 459 10.55 23.92 -13.90
CA THR A 459 11.13 24.28 -15.21
C THR A 459 12.58 23.80 -15.38
N TYR A 460 13.38 23.84 -14.31
CA TYR A 460 14.74 23.27 -14.32
C TYR A 460 14.71 21.77 -14.62
N PHE A 461 13.78 21.04 -13.99
CA PHE A 461 13.65 19.60 -14.21
C PHE A 461 13.04 19.28 -15.58
N GLU A 462 12.13 20.09 -16.10
CA GLU A 462 11.71 19.98 -17.51
C GLU A 462 12.93 20.15 -18.42
N GLN A 463 13.78 21.16 -18.25
CA GLN A 463 15.02 21.27 -19.06
C GLN A 463 16.00 20.09 -18.89
N ILE A 464 16.04 19.47 -17.70
CA ILE A 464 16.88 18.29 -17.46
C ILE A 464 16.31 17.05 -18.18
N TYR A 465 14.99 16.83 -18.14
CA TYR A 465 14.36 15.57 -18.56
C TYR A 465 13.56 15.64 -19.87
N ASP A 466 12.96 16.78 -20.21
CA ASP A 466 12.50 17.09 -21.56
C ASP A 466 13.74 17.31 -22.42
N GLN A 467 14.30 16.21 -22.91
CA GLN A 467 14.88 16.30 -24.24
C GLN A 467 13.73 16.61 -25.20
N PRO A 468 13.91 17.54 -26.15
CA PRO A 468 13.03 17.54 -27.31
C PRO A 468 13.08 16.11 -27.83
N LYS A 469 11.91 15.45 -27.90
CA LYS A 469 11.75 14.37 -28.86
C LYS A 469 12.06 15.03 -30.19
N ILE A 470 13.32 15.00 -30.60
CA ILE A 470 13.67 15.27 -31.98
C ILE A 470 12.87 14.19 -32.68
N ASN A 471 11.73 14.59 -33.27
CA ASN A 471 11.13 13.85 -34.36
C ASN A 471 12.26 13.74 -35.38
N ARG A 472 13.10 12.73 -35.23
CA ARG A 472 13.93 12.26 -36.31
C ARG A 472 12.93 11.57 -37.23
N GLU A 473 12.20 12.40 -37.98
CA GLU A 473 11.74 12.03 -39.31
C GLU A 473 13.01 11.66 -40.08
N CYS A 474 13.42 10.40 -39.93
CA CYS A 474 14.39 9.79 -40.80
C CYS A 474 13.68 9.63 -42.14
N ASN A 475 13.80 10.65 -42.99
CA ASN A 475 13.44 10.62 -44.41
C ASN A 475 14.42 9.72 -45.19
N HIS A 476 14.52 8.44 -44.82
CA HIS A 476 15.01 7.37 -45.68
C HIS A 476 13.92 6.35 -45.87
N ARG A 477 12.98 6.77 -46.71
CA ARG A 477 11.95 5.97 -47.33
C ARG A 477 12.64 4.99 -48.29
N CYS A 478 13.02 3.81 -47.82
CA CYS A 478 13.00 2.65 -48.69
C CYS A 478 11.53 2.36 -48.97
N THR A 479 11.07 2.73 -50.17
CA THR A 479 9.80 2.27 -50.75
C THR A 479 9.86 0.75 -50.90
N ILE A 480 9.52 0.04 -49.83
CA ILE A 480 8.98 -1.30 -49.92
C ILE A 480 7.48 -1.08 -50.17
N ASP A 481 7.04 -1.42 -51.38
CA ASP A 481 5.67 -1.19 -51.81
C ASP A 481 4.69 -1.88 -50.85
N ASN A 482 3.66 -1.16 -50.41
CA ASN A 482 2.64 -1.66 -49.48
C ASN A 482 2.04 -3.01 -49.91
N VAL A 483 2.05 -3.30 -51.22
CA VAL A 483 1.63 -4.58 -51.81
C VAL A 483 2.49 -5.74 -51.28
N THR A 484 3.82 -5.61 -51.31
CA THR A 484 4.73 -6.64 -50.77
C THR A 484 4.58 -6.83 -49.26
N LEU A 485 4.29 -5.77 -48.51
CA LEU A 485 4.09 -5.88 -47.07
C LEU A 485 2.76 -6.57 -46.70
N THR A 486 1.72 -6.35 -47.51
CA THR A 486 0.44 -7.08 -47.38
C THR A 486 0.55 -8.53 -47.83
N GLU A 487 1.34 -8.84 -48.86
CA GLU A 487 1.60 -10.21 -49.31
C GLU A 487 2.42 -10.99 -48.30
N ILE A 488 3.45 -10.38 -47.69
CA ILE A 488 4.23 -11.01 -46.62
C ILE A 488 3.36 -11.24 -45.38
N LYS A 489 2.51 -10.27 -44.99
CA LYS A 489 1.56 -10.45 -43.86
C LYS A 489 0.46 -11.47 -44.16
N SER A 490 0.09 -11.64 -45.42
CA SER A 490 -0.85 -12.66 -45.90
C SER A 490 -0.19 -14.05 -45.86
N ALA A 491 1.02 -14.18 -46.39
CA ALA A 491 1.79 -15.42 -46.38
C ALA A 491 2.10 -15.91 -44.96
N VAL A 492 2.52 -15.01 -44.05
CA VAL A 492 2.78 -15.36 -42.64
C VAL A 492 1.50 -15.76 -41.91
N ARG A 493 0.35 -15.14 -42.22
CA ARG A 493 -0.95 -15.59 -41.69
C ARG A 493 -1.37 -16.95 -42.23
N ASN A 494 -1.15 -17.23 -43.52
CA ASN A 494 -1.44 -18.53 -44.11
C ASN A 494 -0.54 -19.65 -43.57
N ILE A 495 0.76 -19.38 -43.33
CA ILE A 495 1.69 -20.36 -42.75
C ILE A 495 1.26 -20.69 -41.30
N ASN A 496 0.94 -19.68 -40.49
CA ASN A 496 0.48 -19.91 -39.11
C ASN A 496 -0.89 -20.60 -39.03
N GLN A 497 -1.78 -20.36 -39.99
CA GLN A 497 -3.08 -21.06 -40.05
C GLN A 497 -2.92 -22.51 -40.54
N ASN A 498 -2.02 -22.78 -41.48
CA ASN A 498 -1.74 -24.14 -41.97
C ASN A 498 -1.02 -25.00 -40.92
N GLU A 499 -0.09 -24.43 -40.13
CA GLU A 499 0.54 -25.18 -39.03
C GLU A 499 -0.46 -25.58 -37.92
N GLY A 500 -1.48 -24.75 -37.68
CA GLY A 500 -2.58 -25.08 -36.78
C GLY A 500 -3.49 -26.16 -37.34
N LYS A 501 -3.75 -26.12 -38.65
CA LYS A 501 -4.63 -27.07 -39.35
C LYS A 501 -4.00 -28.46 -39.48
N ASP A 502 -2.71 -28.54 -39.78
CA ASP A 502 -1.97 -29.82 -39.85
C ASP A 502 -1.87 -30.50 -38.48
N LYS A 503 -1.72 -29.73 -37.40
CA LYS A 503 -1.72 -30.26 -36.03
C LYS A 503 -3.11 -30.76 -35.62
N PHE A 504 -4.16 -30.07 -36.05
CA PHE A 504 -5.54 -30.50 -35.81
C PHE A 504 -5.90 -31.76 -36.61
N GLU A 505 -5.53 -31.83 -37.89
CA GLU A 505 -5.75 -33.03 -38.73
C GLU A 505 -4.99 -34.25 -38.18
N LYS A 506 -3.73 -34.09 -37.75
CA LYS A 506 -2.99 -35.17 -37.07
C LYS A 506 -3.67 -35.62 -35.78
N LEU A 507 -4.25 -34.70 -35.01
CA LEU A 507 -4.98 -35.06 -33.80
C LEU A 507 -6.29 -35.80 -34.11
N VAL A 508 -7.03 -35.37 -35.13
CA VAL A 508 -8.25 -36.04 -35.60
C VAL A 508 -7.93 -37.46 -36.08
N GLN A 509 -6.86 -37.63 -36.86
CA GLN A 509 -6.42 -38.94 -37.34
C GLN A 509 -6.08 -39.91 -36.19
N VAL A 510 -5.34 -39.43 -35.17
CA VAL A 510 -5.01 -40.23 -33.97
C VAL A 510 -6.27 -40.63 -33.19
N ILE A 511 -7.28 -39.75 -33.11
CA ILE A 511 -8.56 -40.05 -32.45
C ILE A 511 -9.34 -41.12 -33.23
N GLU A 512 -9.38 -41.04 -34.56
CA GLU A 512 -10.06 -42.02 -35.42
C GLU A 512 -9.40 -43.40 -35.37
N GLU A 513 -8.06 -43.45 -35.37
CA GLU A 513 -7.30 -44.69 -35.17
C GLU A 513 -7.60 -45.31 -33.81
N SER A 514 -7.58 -44.51 -32.73
CA SER A 514 -7.94 -44.98 -31.38
C SER A 514 -9.36 -45.54 -31.32
N ASN A 515 -10.33 -44.87 -31.94
CA ASN A 515 -11.72 -45.35 -32.00
C ASN A 515 -11.87 -46.63 -32.83
N THR A 516 -11.07 -46.80 -33.87
CA THR A 516 -11.06 -48.01 -34.70
C THR A 516 -10.51 -49.20 -33.91
N ILE A 517 -9.43 -49.01 -33.17
CA ILE A 517 -8.87 -50.02 -32.26
C ILE A 517 -9.90 -50.42 -31.19
N GLN A 518 -10.63 -49.45 -30.62
CA GLN A 518 -11.69 -49.74 -29.64
C GLN A 518 -12.82 -50.56 -30.24
N ARG A 519 -13.26 -50.24 -31.46
CA ARG A 519 -14.30 -51.01 -32.17
C ARG A 519 -13.84 -52.43 -32.44
N GLU A 520 -12.61 -52.61 -32.88
CA GLU A 520 -12.03 -53.94 -33.13
C GLU A 520 -11.93 -54.75 -31.83
N ARG A 521 -11.48 -54.15 -30.74
CA ARG A 521 -11.46 -54.77 -29.41
C ARG A 521 -12.87 -55.22 -28.97
N ASN A 522 -13.88 -54.37 -29.17
CA ASN A 522 -15.26 -54.71 -28.83
C ASN A 522 -15.79 -55.85 -29.70
N ASN A 523 -15.46 -55.88 -30.99
CA ASN A 523 -15.83 -56.97 -31.90
C ASN A 523 -15.18 -58.30 -31.48
N ILE A 524 -13.91 -58.28 -31.08
CA ILE A 524 -13.21 -59.47 -30.55
C ILE A 524 -13.89 -59.96 -29.27
N LEU A 525 -14.23 -59.05 -28.34
CA LEU A 525 -14.94 -59.40 -27.11
C LEU A 525 -16.32 -60.02 -27.41
N HIS A 526 -17.08 -59.46 -28.35
CA HIS A 526 -18.35 -60.03 -28.79
C HIS A 526 -18.17 -61.42 -29.42
N ALA A 527 -17.18 -61.61 -30.29
CA ALA A 527 -16.88 -62.90 -30.90
C ALA A 527 -16.48 -63.97 -29.86
N MET A 528 -15.77 -63.58 -28.80
CA MET A 528 -15.45 -64.46 -27.68
C MET A 528 -16.69 -64.83 -26.85
N LEU A 529 -17.61 -63.88 -26.63
CA LEU A 529 -18.85 -64.13 -25.89
C LEU A 529 -19.82 -65.06 -26.61
N HIS A 530 -19.81 -65.09 -27.96
CA HIS A 530 -20.66 -65.96 -28.77
C HIS A 530 -20.05 -67.32 -29.14
N ARG A 531 -18.86 -67.64 -28.62
CA ARG A 531 -18.15 -68.91 -28.89
C ARG A 531 -18.41 -70.01 -27.84
N HIS A 532 -19.29 -69.74 -26.88
CA HIS A 532 -19.86 -70.68 -25.90
C HIS A 532 -21.34 -70.84 -26.17
#